data_AF-A0A3C1KIG7-F1
#
_entry.id   AF-A0A3C1KIG7-F1
#
_cell.length_a   1.000
_cell.length_b   1.000
_cell.length_c   1.000
_cell.angle_alpha   90.00
_cell.angle_beta   90.00
_cell.angle_gamma   90.00
#
_symmetry.space_group_name_H-M   'P 1'
#
loop_
_entity.id
_entity.type
_entity.pdbx_description
1 polymer ?
#
loop_
_entity_poly.entity_id
_entity_poly.type
_entity_poly.pdbx_seq_one_letter_code
_entity_poly.pdbx_strand_id
1 'polypeptide(L)'
;YQQLEAMMDAVVARFGRLDVLVNNAGGAPEAEAATVSPRFHESIIALNLTSALHAAQLANRVMQAQPSGGSIINIASVSTIRPSPGTAAYGAAKAGLVNLGQSLAVEWGPLVRINAIIAGLVETEQSHLHYGDAEGVAAVGRTIPLGRMAVPEDIGDACLFLASPLASYVSGTSIAVHGGGEKPAFLQAANTTSAS
;
A
#
# COMPACT_ATOMS: atom_id res chain seq x y z
N TYR A 1 8.76 14.79 10.56
CA TYR A 1 7.58 15.65 10.78
C TYR A 1 7.76 17.00 10.10
N GLN A 2 8.75 17.83 10.47
CA GLN A 2 9.00 19.15 9.86
C GLN A 2 9.02 19.15 8.32
N GLN A 3 9.66 18.16 7.69
CA GLN A 3 9.65 18.03 6.22
C GLN A 3 8.26 17.78 5.62
N LEU A 4 7.40 17.01 6.32
CA LEU A 4 6.02 16.79 5.88
C LEU A 4 5.18 18.05 6.02
N GLU A 5 5.39 18.82 7.09
CA GLU A 5 4.73 20.10 7.31
C GLU A 5 5.12 21.10 6.21
N ALA A 6 6.43 21.28 5.96
CA ALA A 6 6.91 22.15 4.88
C ALA A 6 6.38 21.72 3.50
N MET A 7 6.30 20.41 3.22
CA MET A 7 5.70 19.89 1.99
C MET A 7 4.22 20.26 1.89
N MET A 8 3.46 20.08 2.99
CA MET A 8 2.02 20.41 3.03
C MET A 8 1.78 21.90 2.83
N ASP A 9 2.55 22.74 3.52
CA ASP A 9 2.47 24.20 3.40
C ASP A 9 2.77 24.66 1.97
N ALA A 10 3.77 24.05 1.31
CA ALA A 10 4.08 24.34 -0.08
C ALA A 10 2.93 23.98 -1.04
N VAL A 11 2.27 22.84 -0.83
CA VAL A 11 1.09 22.42 -1.62
C VAL A 11 -0.06 23.42 -1.42
N VAL A 12 -0.39 23.75 -0.17
CA VAL A 12 -1.47 24.70 0.13
C VAL A 12 -1.15 26.10 -0.41
N ALA A 13 0.09 26.58 -0.26
CA ALA A 13 0.50 27.87 -0.80
C ALA A 13 0.42 27.91 -2.34
N ARG A 14 0.74 26.80 -3.01
CA ARG A 14 0.78 26.74 -4.48
C ARG A 14 -0.59 26.56 -5.13
N PHE A 15 -1.46 25.76 -4.51
CA PHE A 15 -2.72 25.31 -5.10
C PHE A 15 -3.97 25.80 -4.34
N GLY A 16 -3.81 26.29 -3.11
CA GLY A 16 -4.90 26.75 -2.24
C GLY A 16 -5.77 25.61 -1.68
N ARG A 17 -5.46 24.35 -2.02
CA ARG A 17 -6.26 23.17 -1.67
C ARG A 17 -5.42 21.90 -1.69
N LEU A 18 -5.96 20.84 -1.07
CA LEU A 18 -5.48 19.47 -1.18
C LEU A 18 -6.69 18.53 -1.31
N ASP A 19 -6.81 17.87 -2.46
CA ASP A 19 -7.95 16.97 -2.74
C ASP A 19 -7.64 15.51 -2.47
N VAL A 20 -6.40 15.10 -2.75
CA VAL A 20 -5.97 13.70 -2.68
C VAL A 20 -4.59 13.62 -2.03
N LEU A 21 -4.45 12.75 -1.03
CA LEU A 21 -3.16 12.31 -0.51
C LEU A 21 -2.99 10.83 -0.82
N VAL A 22 -1.87 10.46 -1.47
CA VAL A 22 -1.48 9.06 -1.65
C VAL A 22 -0.25 8.78 -0.79
N ASN A 23 -0.42 8.02 0.28
CA ASN A 23 0.66 7.53 1.12
C ASN A 23 1.33 6.31 0.46
N ASN A 24 2.22 6.58 -0.51
CA ASN A 24 2.94 5.56 -1.26
C ASN A 24 4.32 5.20 -0.67
N ALA A 25 5.02 6.18 -0.08
CA ALA A 25 6.37 5.98 0.41
C ALA A 25 6.44 4.82 1.42
N GLY A 26 7.36 3.88 1.20
CA GLY A 26 7.47 2.68 2.00
C GLY A 26 8.42 1.66 1.38
N GLY A 27 8.59 0.55 2.09
CA GLY A 27 9.47 -0.56 1.73
C GLY A 27 10.26 -1.06 2.93
N ALA A 28 10.97 -2.16 2.72
CA ALA A 28 11.95 -2.69 3.65
C ALA A 28 12.94 -3.57 2.89
N PRO A 29 14.25 -3.49 3.19
CA PRO A 29 15.18 -4.51 2.75
C PRO A 29 14.91 -5.82 3.52
N GLU A 30 15.34 -6.94 2.95
CA GLU A 30 15.28 -8.23 3.62
C GLU A 30 16.24 -8.26 4.81
N ALA A 31 15.78 -8.76 5.96
CA ALA A 31 16.58 -8.94 7.16
C ALA A 31 16.08 -10.12 8.01
N GLU A 32 17.02 -10.82 8.65
CA GLU A 32 16.70 -11.88 9.60
C GLU A 32 16.11 -11.28 10.89
N ALA A 33 14.83 -11.54 11.13
CA ALA A 33 14.12 -10.98 12.28
C ALA A 33 14.69 -11.42 13.64
N ALA A 34 15.41 -12.55 13.69
CA ALA A 34 16.02 -13.06 14.92
C ALA A 34 17.23 -12.24 15.40
N THR A 35 17.92 -11.54 14.50
CA THR A 35 19.24 -10.94 14.77
C THR A 35 19.33 -9.47 14.37
N VAL A 36 18.42 -8.97 13.54
CA VAL A 36 18.43 -7.56 13.10
C VAL A 36 18.22 -6.60 14.26
N SER A 37 18.86 -5.43 14.20
CA SER A 37 18.85 -4.46 15.30
C SER A 37 17.44 -3.91 15.61
N PRO A 38 17.12 -3.57 16.88
CA PRO A 38 15.87 -2.90 17.23
C PRO A 38 15.62 -1.60 16.44
N ARG A 39 16.68 -0.82 16.23
CA ARG A 39 16.63 0.44 15.45
C ARG A 39 16.18 0.21 14.01
N PHE A 40 16.53 -0.93 13.41
CA PHE A 40 16.06 -1.30 12.09
C PHE A 40 14.53 -1.45 12.10
N HIS A 41 13.98 -2.21 13.06
CA HIS A 41 12.53 -2.37 13.19
C HIS A 41 11.82 -1.03 13.38
N GLU A 42 12.32 -0.17 14.28
CA GLU A 42 11.80 1.17 14.50
C GLU A 42 11.77 1.98 13.20
N SER A 43 12.85 1.95 12.41
CA SER A 43 12.91 2.66 11.14
C SER A 43 11.91 2.15 10.09
N ILE A 44 11.67 0.82 10.05
CA ILE A 44 10.66 0.23 9.16
C ILE A 44 9.24 0.66 9.58
N ILE A 45 8.92 0.62 10.87
CA ILE A 45 7.62 1.08 11.38
C ILE A 45 7.45 2.59 11.11
N ALA A 46 8.48 3.39 11.41
CA ALA A 46 8.44 4.82 11.21
C ALA A 46 8.18 5.20 9.74
N LEU A 47 8.89 4.53 8.82
CA LEU A 47 8.73 4.76 7.38
C LEU A 47 7.36 4.31 6.87
N ASN A 48 6.88 3.14 7.26
CA ASN A 48 5.74 2.49 6.61
C ASN A 48 4.38 2.76 7.27
N LEU A 49 4.38 3.23 8.52
CA LEU A 49 3.16 3.47 9.30
C LEU A 49 3.12 4.89 9.86
N THR A 50 4.10 5.25 10.68
CA THR A 50 4.04 6.52 11.43
C THR A 50 4.15 7.74 10.51
N SER A 51 4.93 7.65 9.43
CA SER A 51 5.03 8.72 8.41
C SER A 51 3.67 9.00 7.76
N ALA A 52 2.93 7.94 7.40
CA ALA A 52 1.62 8.02 6.76
C ALA A 52 0.56 8.58 7.71
N LEU A 53 0.62 8.22 9.01
CA LEU A 53 -0.23 8.84 10.04
C LEU A 53 -0.02 10.35 10.10
N HIS A 54 1.24 10.79 10.19
CA HIS A 54 1.54 12.22 10.25
C HIS A 54 1.12 12.96 8.98
N ALA A 55 1.38 12.40 7.80
CA ALA A 55 0.95 12.98 6.53
C ALA A 55 -0.58 13.08 6.45
N ALA A 56 -1.29 12.03 6.88
CA ALA A 56 -2.75 11.99 6.92
C ALA A 56 -3.33 13.04 7.88
N GLN A 57 -2.74 13.25 9.06
CA GLN A 57 -3.15 14.31 9.98
C GLN A 57 -3.01 15.70 9.36
N LEU A 58 -1.87 15.99 8.73
CA LEU A 58 -1.62 17.26 8.06
C LEU A 58 -2.62 17.49 6.91
N ALA A 59 -2.86 16.47 6.10
CA ALA A 59 -3.82 16.52 5.00
C ALA A 59 -5.25 16.72 5.50
N ASN A 60 -5.66 15.98 6.54
CA ASN A 60 -6.99 16.09 7.13
C ASN A 60 -7.27 17.51 7.64
N ARG A 61 -6.29 18.20 8.25
CA ARG A 61 -6.46 19.61 8.66
C ARG A 61 -6.87 20.51 7.50
N VAL A 62 -6.27 20.32 6.32
CA VAL A 62 -6.60 21.07 5.11
C VAL A 62 -7.96 20.63 4.56
N MET A 63 -8.16 19.32 4.38
CA MET A 63 -9.36 18.76 3.76
C MET A 63 -10.64 19.06 4.55
N GLN A 64 -10.58 19.07 5.89
CA GLN A 64 -11.73 19.39 6.76
C GLN A 64 -12.18 20.86 6.63
N ALA A 65 -11.28 21.76 6.22
CA ALA A 65 -11.62 23.16 5.96
C ALA A 65 -12.22 23.37 4.55
N GLN A 66 -12.22 22.34 3.69
CA GLN A 66 -12.75 22.40 2.34
C GLN A 66 -14.19 21.88 2.29
N PRO A 67 -15.13 22.57 1.61
CA PRO A 67 -16.49 22.06 1.45
C PRO A 67 -16.57 20.72 0.72
N SER A 68 -15.62 20.45 -0.19
CA SER A 68 -15.53 19.19 -0.92
C SER A 68 -14.84 18.07 -0.16
N GLY A 69 -14.27 18.36 1.02
CA GLY A 69 -13.51 17.37 1.78
C GLY A 69 -12.24 16.92 1.04
N GLY A 70 -11.92 15.62 1.13
CA GLY A 70 -10.81 15.02 0.39
C GLY A 70 -10.77 13.49 0.45
N SER A 71 -9.75 12.91 -0.18
CA SER A 71 -9.50 11.46 -0.21
C SER A 71 -8.07 11.13 0.18
N ILE A 72 -7.89 10.17 1.08
CA ILE A 72 -6.59 9.64 1.48
C ILE A 72 -6.52 8.18 1.03
N ILE A 73 -5.45 7.82 0.33
CA ILE A 73 -5.22 6.49 -0.21
C ILE A 73 -3.90 5.97 0.35
N ASN A 74 -3.96 4.88 1.10
CA ASN A 74 -2.78 4.22 1.66
C ASN A 74 -2.34 3.07 0.75
N ILE A 75 -1.09 3.07 0.30
CA ILE A 75 -0.53 1.94 -0.44
C ILE A 75 -0.02 0.90 0.56
N ALA A 76 -0.80 -0.15 0.75
CA ALA A 76 -0.45 -1.33 1.52
C ALA A 76 0.25 -2.38 0.63
N SER A 77 0.36 -3.61 1.11
CA SER A 77 1.02 -4.70 0.40
C SER A 77 0.26 -5.99 0.65
N VAL A 78 0.40 -6.98 -0.23
CA VAL A 78 0.02 -8.37 0.09
C VAL A 78 0.60 -8.85 1.42
N SER A 79 1.76 -8.34 1.86
CA SER A 79 2.33 -8.56 3.21
C SER A 79 1.44 -8.11 4.38
N THR A 80 0.36 -7.35 4.12
CA THR A 80 -0.70 -7.03 5.09
C THR A 80 -1.53 -8.26 5.43
N ILE A 81 -1.82 -9.12 4.44
CA ILE A 81 -2.81 -10.21 4.57
C ILE A 81 -2.19 -11.62 4.53
N ARG A 82 -0.88 -11.72 4.25
CA ARG A 82 -0.12 -12.97 4.34
C ARG A 82 1.16 -12.77 5.15
N PRO A 83 1.72 -13.84 5.75
CA PRO A 83 3.04 -13.77 6.38
C PRO A 83 4.12 -13.23 5.43
N SER A 84 5.07 -12.48 5.98
CA SER A 84 6.15 -11.83 5.21
C SER A 84 7.53 -12.18 5.82
N PRO A 85 8.02 -13.42 5.66
CA PRO A 85 9.37 -13.80 6.09
C PRO A 85 10.44 -12.86 5.51
N GLY A 86 11.51 -12.61 6.27
CA GLY A 86 12.55 -11.63 5.91
C GLY A 86 12.12 -10.17 5.99
N THR A 87 10.82 -9.88 6.15
CA THR A 87 10.24 -8.52 6.16
C THR A 87 9.12 -8.38 7.19
N ALA A 88 9.22 -9.10 8.33
CA ALA A 88 8.14 -9.20 9.32
C ALA A 88 7.67 -7.84 9.87
N ALA A 89 8.61 -6.93 10.19
CA ALA A 89 8.28 -5.58 10.64
C ALA A 89 7.54 -4.75 9.57
N TYR A 90 7.86 -4.96 8.29
CA TYR A 90 7.17 -4.32 7.17
C TYR A 90 5.74 -4.84 7.02
N GLY A 91 5.55 -6.17 7.07
CA GLY A 91 4.21 -6.77 7.08
C GLY A 91 3.36 -6.23 8.23
N ALA A 92 3.92 -6.18 9.45
CA ALA A 92 3.26 -5.59 10.61
C ALA A 92 2.89 -4.11 10.40
N ALA A 93 3.82 -3.29 9.87
CA ALA A 93 3.55 -1.89 9.59
C ALA A 93 2.44 -1.70 8.54
N LYS A 94 2.44 -2.49 7.46
CA LYS A 94 1.43 -2.40 6.40
C LYS A 94 0.06 -2.95 6.85
N ALA A 95 0.02 -3.92 7.76
CA ALA A 95 -1.21 -4.32 8.45
C ALA A 95 -1.75 -3.20 9.35
N GLY A 96 -0.87 -2.58 10.13
CA GLY A 96 -1.19 -1.42 10.95
C GLY A 96 -1.68 -0.23 10.12
N LEU A 97 -1.14 -0.02 8.91
CA LEU A 97 -1.54 1.05 8.01
C LEU A 97 -2.98 0.89 7.50
N VAL A 98 -3.39 -0.35 7.21
CA VAL A 98 -4.78 -0.65 6.83
C VAL A 98 -5.71 -0.41 8.01
N ASN A 99 -5.37 -0.93 9.19
CA ASN A 99 -6.18 -0.73 10.39
C ASN A 99 -6.30 0.75 10.75
N LEU A 100 -5.18 1.49 10.68
CA LEU A 100 -5.16 2.94 10.88
C LEU A 100 -6.12 3.63 9.92
N GLY A 101 -6.06 3.30 8.62
CA GLY A 101 -6.96 3.89 7.63
C GLY A 101 -8.44 3.64 7.95
N GLN A 102 -8.79 2.47 8.46
CA GLN A 102 -10.15 2.13 8.88
C GLN A 102 -10.61 2.96 10.08
N SER A 103 -9.78 3.10 11.10
CA SER A 103 -10.08 3.95 12.26
C SER A 103 -10.32 5.40 11.84
N LEU A 104 -9.39 5.96 11.06
CA LEU A 104 -9.45 7.34 10.61
C LEU A 104 -10.62 7.59 9.66
N ALA A 105 -11.05 6.61 8.86
CA ALA A 105 -12.23 6.71 8.00
C ALA A 105 -13.52 6.94 8.82
N VAL A 106 -13.62 6.32 10.00
CA VAL A 106 -14.73 6.53 10.93
C VAL A 106 -14.62 7.90 11.60
N GLU A 107 -13.41 8.29 12.00
CA GLU A 107 -13.18 9.56 12.70
C GLU A 107 -13.38 10.80 11.83
N TRP A 108 -13.02 10.75 10.55
CA TRP A 108 -12.92 11.93 9.68
C TRP A 108 -14.02 12.04 8.63
N GLY A 109 -14.89 11.03 8.53
CA GLY A 109 -16.13 11.13 7.77
C GLY A 109 -17.05 12.21 8.35
N PRO A 110 -17.93 12.83 7.54
CA PRO A 110 -18.15 12.56 6.12
C PRO A 110 -17.19 13.29 5.16
N LEU A 111 -16.35 14.19 5.67
CA LEU A 111 -15.54 15.08 4.82
C LEU A 111 -14.32 14.37 4.22
N VAL A 112 -13.69 13.43 4.93
CA VAL A 112 -12.50 12.74 4.40
C VAL A 112 -12.77 11.25 4.27
N ARG A 113 -12.63 10.73 3.04
CA ARG A 113 -12.66 9.29 2.77
C ARG A 113 -11.25 8.73 2.84
N ILE A 114 -11.08 7.58 3.47
CA ILE A 114 -9.77 6.95 3.62
C ILE A 114 -9.86 5.50 3.21
N ASN A 115 -9.04 5.07 2.26
CA ASN A 115 -9.03 3.71 1.76
C ASN A 115 -7.59 3.22 1.59
N ALA A 116 -7.43 1.91 1.44
CA ALA A 116 -6.14 1.29 1.18
C ALA A 116 -6.17 0.45 -0.10
N ILE A 117 -5.02 0.35 -0.77
CA ILE A 117 -4.76 -0.60 -1.84
C ILE A 117 -3.79 -1.66 -1.32
N ILE A 118 -4.20 -2.93 -1.33
CA ILE A 118 -3.32 -4.07 -1.07
C ILE A 118 -2.66 -4.42 -2.41
N ALA A 119 -1.48 -3.83 -2.66
CA ALA A 119 -0.73 -4.05 -3.89
C ALA A 119 -0.07 -5.45 -3.90
N GLY A 120 -0.15 -6.12 -5.04
CA GLY A 120 0.57 -7.36 -5.32
C GLY A 120 2.04 -7.15 -5.63
N LEU A 121 2.61 -8.12 -6.34
CA LEU A 121 3.96 -8.00 -6.89
C LEU A 121 3.93 -7.06 -8.09
N VAL A 122 4.61 -5.93 -8.00
CA VAL A 122 4.66 -4.89 -9.03
C VAL A 122 6.03 -4.91 -9.72
N GLU A 123 6.01 -4.95 -11.03
CA GLU A 123 7.19 -4.78 -11.87
C GLU A 123 7.56 -3.29 -11.92
N THR A 124 8.76 -2.98 -11.45
CA THR A 124 9.34 -1.64 -11.42
C THR A 124 10.72 -1.70 -12.07
N GLU A 125 11.33 -0.55 -12.33
CA GLU A 125 12.69 -0.47 -12.89
C GLU A 125 13.73 -1.27 -12.08
N GLN A 126 13.48 -1.47 -10.78
CA GLN A 126 14.35 -2.18 -9.84
C GLN A 126 13.96 -3.65 -9.59
N SER A 127 12.92 -4.15 -10.25
CA SER A 127 12.46 -5.53 -10.06
C SER A 127 13.53 -6.57 -10.36
N HIS A 128 14.45 -6.26 -11.27
CA HIS A 128 15.55 -7.14 -11.61
C HIS A 128 16.52 -7.42 -10.44
N LEU A 129 16.64 -6.48 -9.49
CA LEU A 129 17.47 -6.66 -8.29
C LEU A 129 16.90 -7.71 -7.33
N HIS A 130 15.59 -7.96 -7.38
CA HIS A 130 14.89 -8.86 -6.47
C HIS A 130 14.46 -10.16 -7.15
N TYR A 131 14.15 -10.12 -8.44
CA TYR A 131 13.58 -11.25 -9.18
C TYR A 131 14.48 -11.79 -10.30
N GLY A 132 15.65 -11.20 -10.51
CA GLY A 132 16.60 -11.62 -11.55
C GLY A 132 16.34 -10.96 -12.90
N ASP A 133 16.67 -11.65 -13.99
CA ASP A 133 16.46 -11.13 -15.34
C ASP A 133 14.98 -11.18 -15.78
N ALA A 134 14.72 -10.92 -17.06
CA ALA A 134 13.38 -10.97 -17.63
C ALA A 134 12.70 -12.34 -17.48
N GLU A 135 13.46 -13.44 -17.49
CA GLU A 135 12.91 -14.77 -17.28
C GLU A 135 12.48 -14.96 -15.82
N GLY A 136 13.29 -14.47 -14.87
CA GLY A 136 12.96 -14.46 -13.45
C GLY A 136 11.69 -13.67 -13.14
N VAL A 137 11.58 -12.45 -13.67
CA VAL A 137 10.35 -11.63 -13.57
C VAL A 137 9.14 -12.36 -14.17
N ALA A 138 9.28 -12.94 -15.36
CA ALA A 138 8.21 -13.72 -15.98
C ALA A 138 7.84 -14.97 -15.17
N ALA A 139 8.80 -15.62 -14.52
CA ALA A 139 8.57 -16.78 -13.67
C ALA A 139 7.72 -16.41 -12.44
N VAL A 140 8.03 -15.28 -11.80
CA VAL A 140 7.21 -14.72 -10.73
C VAL A 140 5.80 -14.40 -11.24
N GLY A 141 5.67 -13.77 -12.42
CA GLY A 141 4.39 -13.47 -13.05
C GLY A 141 3.50 -14.70 -13.25
N ARG A 142 4.06 -15.86 -13.63
CA ARG A 142 3.32 -17.12 -13.81
C ARG A 142 2.72 -17.68 -12.51
N THR A 143 3.24 -17.28 -11.36
CA THR A 143 2.68 -17.64 -10.04
C THR A 143 1.36 -16.90 -9.76
N ILE A 144 1.16 -15.74 -10.38
CA ILE A 144 -0.01 -14.88 -10.19
C ILE A 144 -1.15 -15.36 -11.11
N PRO A 145 -2.40 -15.46 -10.64
CA PRO A 145 -3.53 -15.91 -11.46
C PRO A 145 -3.76 -15.13 -12.75
N LEU A 146 -3.55 -13.80 -12.76
CA LEU A 146 -3.61 -13.00 -14.00
C LEU A 146 -2.40 -13.17 -14.93
N GLY A 147 -1.44 -14.05 -14.59
CA GLY A 147 -0.34 -14.47 -15.46
C GLY A 147 0.81 -13.46 -15.62
N ARG A 148 0.77 -12.34 -14.90
CA ARG A 148 1.81 -11.31 -14.91
C ARG A 148 1.91 -10.60 -13.56
N MET A 149 3.06 -9.97 -13.32
CA MET A 149 3.18 -8.95 -12.28
C MET A 149 2.34 -7.72 -12.64
N ALA A 150 1.91 -6.97 -11.63
CA ALA A 150 1.29 -5.67 -11.86
C ALA A 150 2.33 -4.70 -12.44
N VAL A 151 1.90 -3.74 -13.25
CA VAL A 151 2.69 -2.57 -13.63
C VAL A 151 2.25 -1.37 -12.78
N PRO A 152 3.05 -0.29 -12.67
CA PRO A 152 2.68 0.86 -11.85
C PRO A 152 1.30 1.45 -12.20
N GLU A 153 0.91 1.37 -13.47
CA GLU A 153 -0.38 1.83 -13.98
C GLU A 153 -1.55 1.06 -13.36
N ASP A 154 -1.42 -0.25 -13.09
CA ASP A 154 -2.50 -1.03 -12.45
C ASP A 154 -2.83 -0.49 -11.04
N ILE A 155 -1.81 -0.03 -10.31
CA ILE A 155 -1.98 0.58 -8.98
C ILE A 155 -2.47 2.04 -9.12
N GLY A 156 -1.96 2.76 -10.11
CA GLY A 156 -2.40 4.12 -10.45
C GLY A 156 -3.89 4.20 -10.78
N ASP A 157 -4.40 3.28 -11.59
CA ASP A 157 -5.81 3.23 -11.97
C ASP A 157 -6.73 2.99 -10.77
N ALA A 158 -6.30 2.13 -9.82
CA ALA A 158 -7.02 1.93 -8.57
C ALA A 158 -7.01 3.21 -7.70
N CYS A 159 -5.90 3.95 -7.68
CA CYS A 159 -5.82 5.25 -6.99
C CYS A 159 -6.77 6.27 -7.63
N LEU A 160 -6.80 6.35 -8.96
CA LEU A 160 -7.70 7.24 -9.70
C LEU A 160 -9.16 6.92 -9.39
N PHE A 161 -9.55 5.64 -9.38
CA PHE A 161 -10.89 5.23 -8.97
C PHE A 161 -11.23 5.73 -7.55
N LEU A 162 -10.38 5.44 -6.56
CA LEU A 162 -10.60 5.81 -5.16
C LEU A 162 -10.65 7.33 -4.93
N ALA A 163 -9.86 8.09 -5.70
CA ALA A 163 -9.85 9.55 -5.68
C ALA A 163 -11.09 10.17 -6.35
N SER A 164 -11.68 9.48 -7.32
CA SER A 164 -12.78 10.01 -8.13
C SER A 164 -14.14 10.01 -7.40
N PRO A 165 -15.13 10.76 -7.92
CA PRO A 165 -16.52 10.70 -7.44
C PRO A 165 -17.19 9.31 -7.56
N LEU A 166 -16.66 8.41 -8.41
CA LEU A 166 -17.17 7.03 -8.54
C LEU A 166 -17.03 6.24 -7.22
N ALA A 167 -16.08 6.63 -6.37
CA ALA A 167 -15.84 6.05 -5.06
C ALA A 167 -16.46 6.87 -3.92
N SER A 168 -17.46 7.73 -4.20
CA SER A 168 -18.04 8.66 -3.21
C SER A 168 -18.63 7.98 -1.96
N TYR A 169 -19.06 6.72 -2.06
CA TYR A 169 -19.53 5.93 -0.92
C TYR A 169 -18.51 4.91 -0.38
N VAL A 170 -17.28 4.94 -0.91
CA VAL A 170 -16.20 4.01 -0.53
C VAL A 170 -15.28 4.70 0.48
N SER A 171 -15.36 4.29 1.73
CA SER A 171 -14.49 4.72 2.84
C SER A 171 -14.24 3.56 3.80
N GLY A 172 -13.02 3.44 4.32
CA GLY A 172 -12.59 2.37 5.22
C GLY A 172 -12.31 1.03 4.53
N THR A 173 -12.27 0.97 3.19
CA THR A 173 -12.01 -0.30 2.49
C THR A 173 -10.52 -0.53 2.24
N SER A 174 -10.16 -1.80 2.09
CA SER A 174 -8.88 -2.23 1.53
C SER A 174 -9.12 -3.03 0.25
N ILE A 175 -8.80 -2.46 -0.91
CA ILE A 175 -9.00 -3.10 -2.21
C ILE A 175 -7.74 -3.89 -2.58
N ALA A 176 -7.92 -5.19 -2.86
CA ALA A 176 -6.86 -6.04 -3.38
C ALA A 176 -6.58 -5.72 -4.86
N VAL A 177 -5.36 -5.30 -5.17
CA VAL A 177 -4.84 -5.08 -6.53
C VAL A 177 -3.60 -5.93 -6.71
N HIS A 178 -3.82 -7.26 -6.69
CA HIS A 178 -2.75 -8.26 -6.64
C HIS A 178 -2.93 -9.39 -7.66
N GLY A 179 -3.75 -9.19 -8.69
CA GLY A 179 -3.91 -10.15 -9.79
C GLY A 179 -4.42 -11.55 -9.39
N GLY A 180 -5.22 -11.65 -8.32
CA GLY A 180 -5.72 -12.93 -7.80
C GLY A 180 -4.89 -13.55 -6.66
N GLY A 181 -3.72 -12.98 -6.33
CA GLY A 181 -2.99 -13.30 -5.10
C GLY A 181 -2.19 -14.60 -5.21
N GLU A 182 -1.82 -15.19 -4.07
CA GLU A 182 -1.07 -16.44 -4.05
C GLU A 182 -1.95 -17.64 -4.43
N LYS A 183 -1.47 -18.46 -5.37
CA LYS A 183 -2.04 -19.78 -5.59
C LYS A 183 -1.76 -20.67 -4.38
N PRO A 184 -2.74 -21.43 -3.87
CA PRO A 184 -2.51 -22.35 -2.77
C PRO A 184 -1.40 -23.36 -3.12
N ALA A 185 -0.33 -23.39 -2.33
CA ALA A 185 0.85 -24.23 -2.60
C ALA A 185 0.52 -25.73 -2.72
N PHE A 186 -0.51 -26.19 -1.98
CA PHE A 186 -0.95 -27.58 -2.05
C PHE A 186 -1.44 -27.99 -3.44
N LEU A 187 -1.92 -27.08 -4.29
CA LEU A 187 -2.36 -27.42 -5.66
C LEU A 187 -1.20 -27.86 -6.55
N GLN A 188 0.00 -27.32 -6.31
CA GLN A 188 1.21 -27.74 -7.01
C GLN A 188 1.82 -29.01 -6.40
N ALA A 189 1.67 -29.18 -5.09
CA ALA A 189 2.17 -30.36 -4.37
C ALA A 189 1.25 -31.58 -4.49
N ALA A 190 -0.05 -31.37 -4.75
CA ALA A 190 -1.03 -32.43 -4.87
C ALA A 190 -0.65 -33.35 -6.02
N ASN A 191 -0.39 -34.61 -5.68
CA ASN A 191 -0.09 -35.69 -6.62
C ASN A 191 -1.34 -36.52 -6.95
N THR A 192 -2.53 -35.97 -6.75
CA THR A 192 -3.76 -36.60 -7.20
C THR A 192 -3.69 -36.67 -8.72
N THR A 193 -3.52 -37.87 -9.26
CA THR A 193 -3.73 -38.17 -10.68
C THR A 193 -5.13 -37.73 -11.06
N SER A 194 -5.28 -36.51 -11.55
CA SER A 194 -6.47 -36.11 -12.30
C SER A 194 -6.33 -36.74 -13.69
N ALA A 195 -6.60 -38.05 -13.75
CA ALA A 195 -7.01 -38.68 -14.98
C ALA A 195 -8.50 -38.35 -15.18
N SER A 196 -8.77 -37.25 -15.89
CA SER A 196 -9.94 -36.99 -16.73
C SER A 196 -9.88 -35.58 -17.29
#